data_AF-A0A938YJH9-F1
#
_entry.id   AF-A0A938YJH9-F1
#
_cell.length_a   1.000
_cell.length_b   1.000
_cell.length_c   1.000
_cell.angle_alpha   90.00
_cell.angle_beta   90.00
_cell.angle_gamma   90.00
#
_symmetry.space_group_name_H-M   'P 1'
#
loop_
_entity.id
_entity.type
_entity.pdbx_description
1 polymer ?
#
loop_
_entity_poly.entity_id
_entity_poly.type
_entity_poly.pdbx_seq_one_letter_code
_entity_poly.pdbx_strand_id
1 'polypeptide(L)'
;EQVVGVNASWRVPGIGVFSTDAFSSTWIGIGGRFDKTLIQAGTEHDSVNGQEYYSAWYELLPGQAVRIPDMDISAGDLITTSITLVNSDTNEWSIRINDVTNGRVFHQTFIYNSSQLSAEWIVESPSVEGQVTALANFGTITFTDAHAKIGDTVGNISSFLYSQVIMAGDLGAQLASVSPLSADGASFNVTYLKSS
;
A
#
# COMPACT_ATOMS: atom_id res chain seq x y z
N GLU A 1 -13.70 -13.09 12.71
CA GLU A 1 -12.64 -13.99 12.19
C GLU A 1 -11.40 -13.15 11.90
N GLN A 2 -10.22 -13.78 11.84
CA GLN A 2 -8.93 -13.08 11.67
C GLN A 2 -8.61 -12.87 10.19
N VAL A 3 -8.07 -11.70 9.86
CA VAL A 3 -7.50 -11.42 8.53
C VAL A 3 -6.15 -12.13 8.42
N VAL A 4 -6.08 -13.14 7.55
CA VAL A 4 -4.89 -13.99 7.34
C VAL A 4 -4.29 -13.83 5.95
N GLY A 5 -4.85 -12.95 5.12
CA GLY A 5 -4.27 -12.61 3.83
C GLY A 5 -4.86 -11.35 3.22
N VAL A 6 -4.05 -10.64 2.46
CA VAL A 6 -4.43 -9.48 1.65
C VAL A 6 -3.58 -9.48 0.37
N ASN A 7 -4.17 -9.10 -0.75
CA ASN A 7 -3.44 -8.88 -2.00
C ASN A 7 -4.09 -7.80 -2.85
N ALA A 8 -3.31 -7.21 -3.75
CA ALA A 8 -3.80 -6.38 -4.85
C ALA A 8 -2.70 -6.17 -5.90
N SER A 9 -3.13 -5.58 -7.01
CA SER A 9 -2.29 -5.10 -8.09
C SER A 9 -2.52 -3.62 -8.37
N TRP A 10 -1.45 -2.89 -8.70
CA TRP A 10 -1.52 -1.49 -9.15
C TRP A 10 -0.41 -1.19 -10.15
N ARG A 11 -0.58 -0.12 -10.92
CA ARG A 11 0.52 0.45 -11.70
C ARG A 11 1.20 1.55 -10.90
N VAL A 12 2.53 1.55 -10.87
CA VAL A 12 3.32 2.62 -10.25
C VAL A 12 3.01 3.93 -10.99
N PRO A 13 2.56 4.99 -10.30
CA PRO A 13 2.22 6.26 -10.94
C PRO A 13 3.48 6.97 -11.43
N GLY A 14 3.35 7.79 -12.47
CA GLY A 14 4.32 8.85 -12.75
C GLY A 14 3.90 10.11 -11.99
N ILE A 15 4.77 10.63 -11.14
CA ILE A 15 4.45 11.74 -10.22
C ILE A 15 4.84 13.13 -10.73
N GLY A 16 5.78 13.21 -11.68
CA GLY A 16 6.42 14.46 -12.10
C GLY A 16 7.45 14.96 -11.08
N VAL A 17 8.21 15.98 -11.48
CA VAL A 17 9.23 16.61 -10.63
C VAL A 17 8.72 17.94 -10.06
N PHE A 18 9.04 18.19 -8.79
CA PHE A 18 8.66 19.40 -8.06
C PHE A 18 9.89 20.11 -7.50
N SER A 19 9.76 21.42 -7.25
CA SER A 19 10.83 22.23 -6.63
C SER A 19 10.99 21.96 -5.13
N THR A 20 9.96 21.40 -4.49
CA THR A 20 9.95 20.99 -3.10
C THR A 20 9.83 19.48 -3.06
N ASP A 21 10.54 18.84 -2.14
CA ASP A 21 10.44 17.40 -1.96
C ASP A 21 9.00 17.00 -1.64
N ALA A 22 8.49 16.00 -2.36
CA ALA A 22 7.14 15.51 -2.24
C ALA A 22 7.12 13.99 -2.36
N PHE A 23 6.27 13.33 -1.59
CA PHE A 23 6.32 11.89 -1.38
C PHE A 23 4.92 11.31 -1.47
N SER A 24 4.81 10.08 -1.96
CA SER A 24 3.62 9.27 -1.78
C SER A 24 3.97 7.80 -1.86
N SER A 25 3.12 6.97 -1.27
CA SER A 25 3.31 5.52 -1.28
C SER A 25 2.00 4.81 -1.59
N THR A 26 2.10 3.59 -2.12
CA THR A 26 0.96 2.71 -2.41
C THR A 26 1.25 1.35 -1.85
N TRP A 27 0.40 0.86 -0.96
CA TRP A 27 0.68 -0.35 -0.20
C TRP A 27 -0.58 -1.14 0.16
N ILE A 28 -0.37 -2.40 0.51
CA ILE A 28 -1.37 -3.24 1.18
C ILE A 28 -0.89 -3.64 2.57
N GLY A 29 -1.81 -3.91 3.49
CA GLY A 29 -1.45 -4.20 4.88
C GLY A 29 -2.42 -5.07 5.66
N ILE A 30 -1.92 -5.64 6.76
CA ILE A 30 -2.68 -6.41 7.75
C ILE A 30 -2.46 -5.84 9.16
N GLY A 31 -3.55 -5.46 9.82
CA GLY A 31 -3.54 -4.75 11.11
C GLY A 31 -3.59 -3.23 10.95
N GLY A 32 -3.11 -2.48 11.94
CA GLY A 32 -2.88 -1.03 11.88
C GLY A 32 -4.12 -0.16 12.11
N ARG A 33 -5.29 -0.56 11.61
CA ARG A 33 -6.49 0.30 11.69
C ARG A 33 -7.01 0.51 13.10
N PHE A 34 -6.97 -0.53 13.93
CA PHE A 34 -7.60 -0.60 15.26
C PHE A 34 -6.60 -0.88 16.39
N ASP A 35 -5.31 -0.92 16.06
CA ASP A 35 -4.23 -1.29 16.98
C ASP A 35 -2.88 -0.73 16.48
N LYS A 36 -1.76 -1.26 16.98
CA LYS A 36 -0.39 -0.77 16.68
C LYS A 36 0.48 -1.79 15.94
N THR A 37 -0.10 -2.92 15.54
CA THR A 37 0.59 -3.96 14.79
C THR A 37 0.22 -3.83 13.33
N LEU A 38 1.20 -3.74 12.44
CA LEU A 38 0.96 -3.57 11.02
C LEU A 38 2.08 -4.27 10.25
N ILE A 39 1.69 -5.18 9.37
CA ILE A 39 2.53 -5.68 8.30
C ILE A 39 2.08 -4.95 7.04
N GLN A 40 2.98 -4.26 6.35
CA GLN A 40 2.66 -3.55 5.13
C GLN A 40 3.77 -3.66 4.10
N ALA A 41 3.39 -3.64 2.82
CA ALA A 41 4.31 -3.75 1.71
C ALA A 41 3.76 -3.03 0.48
N GLY A 42 4.65 -2.38 -0.26
CA GLY A 42 4.23 -1.50 -1.34
C GLY A 42 5.37 -0.88 -2.13
N THR A 43 5.01 0.19 -2.84
CA THR A 43 5.93 1.02 -3.61
C THR A 43 5.90 2.47 -3.14
N GLU A 44 7.08 3.07 -3.05
CA GLU A 44 7.33 4.49 -2.84
C GLU A 44 7.46 5.21 -4.18
N HIS A 45 7.00 6.45 -4.24
CA HIS A 45 7.10 7.34 -5.40
C HIS A 45 7.32 8.78 -4.92
N ASP A 46 8.58 9.21 -4.99
CA ASP A 46 9.07 10.45 -4.40
C ASP A 46 9.65 11.38 -5.46
N SER A 47 9.38 12.67 -5.34
CA SER A 47 10.13 13.72 -6.04
C SER A 47 11.06 14.37 -5.02
N VAL A 48 12.37 14.13 -5.15
CA VAL A 48 13.39 14.68 -4.23
C VAL A 48 14.44 15.43 -5.05
N ASN A 49 14.79 16.65 -4.64
CA ASN A 49 15.77 17.50 -5.35
C ASN A 49 15.48 17.65 -6.87
N GLY A 50 14.20 17.69 -7.25
CA GLY A 50 13.78 17.80 -8.66
C GLY A 50 14.00 16.53 -9.50
N GLN A 51 14.13 15.36 -8.87
CA GLN A 51 14.22 14.06 -9.54
C GLN A 51 13.18 13.08 -8.97
N GLU A 52 12.68 12.20 -9.81
CA GLU A 52 11.79 11.12 -9.39
C GLU A 52 12.60 9.94 -8.85
N TYR A 53 12.12 9.35 -7.75
CA TYR A 53 12.66 8.16 -7.12
C TYR A 53 11.53 7.18 -6.84
N TYR A 54 11.74 5.93 -7.23
CA TYR A 54 10.79 4.84 -7.02
C TYR A 54 11.49 3.70 -6.29
N SER A 55 10.78 3.02 -5.39
CA SER A 55 11.33 1.82 -4.74
C SER A 55 10.23 0.92 -4.20
N ALA A 56 10.51 -0.38 -4.09
CA ALA A 56 9.67 -1.27 -3.31
C ALA A 56 10.14 -1.30 -1.85
N TRP A 57 9.23 -1.54 -0.93
CA TRP A 57 9.53 -1.64 0.50
C TRP A 57 8.54 -2.54 1.23
N TYR A 58 8.94 -2.97 2.43
CA TYR A 58 8.06 -3.59 3.41
C TYR A 58 8.33 -3.01 4.80
N GLU A 59 7.34 -3.08 5.70
CA GLU A 59 7.46 -2.63 7.08
C GLU A 59 6.65 -3.53 8.01
N LEU A 60 7.22 -3.80 9.19
CA LEU A 60 6.56 -4.50 10.29
C LEU A 60 6.63 -3.59 11.52
N LEU A 61 5.56 -2.86 11.82
CA LEU A 61 5.55 -1.91 12.94
C LEU A 61 5.79 -2.62 14.28
N PRO A 62 6.56 -2.04 15.21
CA PRO A 62 7.10 -0.68 15.21
C PRO A 62 8.48 -0.52 14.55
N GLY A 63 8.93 -1.50 13.75
CA GLY A 63 10.13 -1.36 12.93
C GLY A 63 9.98 -0.27 11.87
N GLN A 64 11.09 0.17 11.29
CA GLN A 64 11.10 1.13 10.18
C GLN A 64 10.93 0.39 8.85
N ALA A 65 10.39 1.10 7.85
CA ALA A 65 10.33 0.62 6.48
C ALA A 65 11.71 0.21 5.95
N VAL A 66 11.75 -0.95 5.31
CA VAL A 66 12.94 -1.54 4.69
C VAL A 66 12.78 -1.48 3.17
N ARG A 67 13.62 -0.68 2.51
CA ARG A 67 13.70 -0.66 1.04
C ARG A 67 14.26 -1.98 0.53
N ILE A 68 13.74 -2.42 -0.62
CA ILE A 68 14.15 -3.66 -1.30
C ILE A 68 14.99 -3.26 -2.53
N PRO A 69 16.32 -3.17 -2.42
CA PRO A 69 17.17 -2.60 -3.48
C PRO A 69 17.23 -3.46 -4.76
N ASP A 70 16.94 -4.76 -4.65
CA ASP A 70 16.97 -5.69 -5.79
C ASP A 70 15.70 -5.60 -6.67
N MET A 71 14.71 -4.81 -6.25
CA MET A 71 13.52 -4.48 -7.03
C MET A 71 13.75 -3.16 -7.77
N ASP A 72 13.92 -3.25 -9.09
CA ASP A 72 14.09 -2.09 -9.97
C ASP A 72 12.71 -1.53 -10.35
N ILE A 73 12.17 -0.63 -9.53
CA ILE A 73 10.83 -0.06 -9.73
C ILE A 73 10.91 1.19 -10.60
N SER A 74 10.02 1.28 -11.58
CA SER A 74 9.85 2.45 -12.45
C SER A 74 8.38 2.85 -12.59
N ALA A 75 8.14 4.11 -12.95
CA ALA A 75 6.81 4.57 -13.31
C ALA A 75 6.22 3.71 -14.45
N GLY A 76 4.95 3.32 -14.31
CA GLY A 76 4.24 2.48 -15.27
C GLY A 76 4.30 0.97 -15.01
N ASP A 77 5.22 0.52 -14.13
CA ASP A 77 5.35 -0.89 -13.78
C ASP A 77 4.07 -1.41 -13.13
N LEU A 78 3.61 -2.59 -13.57
CA LEU A 78 2.53 -3.33 -12.93
C LEU A 78 3.09 -4.17 -11.78
N ILE A 79 2.67 -3.82 -10.58
CA ILE A 79 3.05 -4.49 -9.34
C ILE A 79 1.90 -5.36 -8.85
N THR A 80 2.21 -6.57 -8.41
CA THR A 80 1.30 -7.42 -7.62
C THR A 80 1.92 -7.71 -6.28
N THR A 81 1.17 -7.47 -5.21
CA THR A 81 1.66 -7.65 -3.83
C THR A 81 0.70 -8.53 -3.05
N SER A 82 1.25 -9.39 -2.19
CA SER A 82 0.48 -10.23 -1.28
C SER A 82 1.17 -10.35 0.08
N ILE A 83 0.37 -10.30 1.15
CA ILE A 83 0.77 -10.64 2.51
C ILE A 83 -0.12 -11.80 2.97
N THR A 84 0.44 -12.88 3.51
CA THR A 84 -0.34 -14.07 3.89
C THR A 84 0.26 -14.78 5.10
N LEU A 85 -0.58 -15.19 6.04
CA LEU A 85 -0.18 -16.05 7.16
C LEU A 85 0.08 -17.47 6.62
N VAL A 86 1.32 -17.91 6.68
CA VAL A 86 1.76 -19.22 6.17
C VAL A 86 1.89 -20.28 7.26
N ASN A 87 2.06 -19.85 8.52
CA ASN A 87 2.04 -20.74 9.68
C ASN A 87 1.39 -20.03 10.88
N SER A 88 0.20 -20.49 11.28
CA SER A 88 -0.55 -19.91 12.40
C SER A 88 0.03 -20.25 13.77
N ASP A 89 0.78 -21.36 13.90
CA ASP A 89 1.33 -21.77 15.19
C ASP A 89 2.50 -20.88 15.62
N THR A 90 3.24 -20.35 14.64
CA THR A 90 4.40 -19.48 14.85
C THR A 90 4.13 -18.03 14.49
N ASN A 91 2.93 -17.69 14.01
CA ASN A 91 2.61 -16.40 13.40
C ASN A 91 3.62 -16.02 12.28
N GLU A 92 3.93 -16.97 11.40
CA GLU A 92 4.80 -16.72 10.25
C GLU A 92 3.99 -16.18 9.08
N TRP A 93 4.39 -15.01 8.58
CA TRP A 93 3.79 -14.30 7.46
C TRP A 93 4.73 -14.28 6.28
N SER A 94 4.22 -14.50 5.08
CA SER A 94 4.92 -14.28 3.81
C SER A 94 4.55 -12.90 3.27
N ILE A 95 5.56 -12.12 2.87
CA ILE A 95 5.40 -10.92 2.05
C ILE A 95 5.97 -11.25 0.67
N ARG A 96 5.22 -10.96 -0.38
CA ARG A 96 5.64 -11.11 -1.77
C ARG A 96 5.27 -9.88 -2.57
N ILE A 97 6.23 -9.34 -3.31
CA ILE A 97 6.03 -8.27 -4.30
C ILE A 97 6.56 -8.79 -5.63
N ASN A 98 5.74 -8.81 -6.67
CA ASN A 98 6.17 -9.13 -8.03
C ASN A 98 6.01 -7.88 -8.89
N ASP A 99 7.10 -7.46 -9.52
CA ASP A 99 7.02 -6.57 -10.65
C ASP A 99 6.80 -7.40 -11.91
N VAL A 100 5.57 -7.36 -12.42
CA VAL A 100 5.15 -8.15 -13.58
C VAL A 100 5.78 -7.63 -14.86
N THR A 101 6.20 -6.36 -14.89
CA THR A 101 6.70 -5.69 -16.09
C THR A 101 8.11 -6.15 -16.43
N ASN A 102 8.97 -6.23 -15.40
CA ASN A 102 10.37 -6.62 -15.56
C ASN A 102 10.69 -8.02 -14.99
N GLY A 103 9.72 -8.67 -14.34
CA GLY A 103 9.84 -10.03 -13.80
C GLY A 103 10.61 -10.13 -12.47
N ARG A 104 10.95 -9.01 -11.83
CA ARG A 104 11.60 -9.00 -10.51
C ARG A 104 10.61 -9.44 -9.44
N VAL A 105 11.10 -10.22 -8.48
CA VAL A 105 10.29 -10.75 -7.38
C VAL A 105 11.05 -10.61 -6.08
N PHE A 106 10.40 -10.01 -5.10
CA PHE A 106 10.76 -10.10 -3.69
C PHE A 106 9.86 -11.10 -2.99
N HIS A 107 10.46 -11.96 -2.15
CA HIS A 107 9.72 -12.88 -1.29
C HIS A 107 10.52 -13.15 -0.01
N GLN A 108 9.88 -12.96 1.14
CA GLN A 108 10.47 -13.25 2.44
C GLN A 108 9.39 -13.62 3.46
N THR A 109 9.73 -14.47 4.43
CA THR A 109 8.87 -14.78 5.57
C THR A 109 9.37 -14.13 6.86
N PHE A 110 8.44 -13.80 7.74
CA PHE A 110 8.68 -13.13 9.01
C PHE A 110 7.82 -13.74 10.10
N ILE A 111 8.38 -13.92 11.30
CA ILE A 111 7.59 -14.19 12.50
C ILE A 111 7.12 -12.85 13.07
N TYR A 112 5.80 -12.64 13.09
CA TYR A 112 5.22 -11.37 13.54
C TYR A 112 3.84 -11.54 14.15
N ASN A 113 3.66 -10.99 15.35
CA ASN A 113 2.38 -11.01 16.06
C ASN A 113 1.49 -9.84 15.61
N SER A 114 0.72 -10.04 14.53
CA SER A 114 -0.33 -9.12 14.11
C SER A 114 -1.63 -9.38 14.87
N SER A 115 -2.38 -8.31 15.12
CA SER A 115 -3.76 -8.36 15.63
C SER A 115 -4.74 -9.02 14.64
N GLN A 116 -4.40 -9.01 13.35
CA GLN A 116 -5.21 -9.55 12.25
C GLN A 116 -6.62 -8.92 12.17
N LEU A 117 -6.77 -7.68 12.63
CA LEU A 117 -8.07 -7.00 12.74
C LEU A 117 -8.54 -6.32 11.45
N SER A 118 -7.65 -6.07 10.49
CA SER A 118 -7.95 -5.36 9.25
C SER A 118 -7.07 -5.83 8.09
N ALA A 119 -7.64 -5.75 6.88
CA ALA A 119 -6.92 -5.75 5.61
C ALA A 119 -7.04 -4.34 5.00
N GLU A 120 -5.97 -3.83 4.42
CA GLU A 120 -5.90 -2.44 3.94
C GLU A 120 -5.28 -2.35 2.54
N TRP A 121 -5.77 -1.39 1.75
CA TRP A 121 -5.26 -0.99 0.43
C TRP A 121 -5.22 0.52 0.38
N ILE A 122 -4.02 1.09 0.47
CA ILE A 122 -3.84 2.49 0.86
C ILE A 122 -2.90 3.21 -0.10
N VAL A 123 -3.24 4.46 -0.39
CA VAL A 123 -2.27 5.46 -0.86
C VAL A 123 -2.04 6.42 0.29
N GLU A 124 -0.78 6.67 0.64
CA GLU A 124 -0.40 7.43 1.83
C GLU A 124 0.55 8.59 1.47
N SER A 125 0.46 9.67 2.24
CA SER A 125 1.51 10.68 2.36
C SER A 125 2.40 10.26 3.53
N PRO A 126 3.58 9.67 3.28
CA PRO A 126 4.39 9.06 4.33
C PRO A 126 4.92 10.13 5.31
N SER A 127 5.34 9.68 6.49
CA SER A 127 6.07 10.54 7.43
C SER A 127 7.58 10.37 7.27
N VAL A 128 8.30 11.46 7.07
CA VAL A 128 9.77 11.50 7.06
C VAL A 128 10.23 12.25 8.30
N GLU A 129 11.15 11.64 9.07
CA GLU A 129 11.64 12.19 10.35
C GLU A 129 10.51 12.56 11.34
N GLY A 130 9.39 11.82 11.28
CA GLY A 130 8.23 12.02 12.15
C GLY A 130 7.33 13.20 11.74
N GLN A 131 7.50 13.76 10.55
CA GLN A 131 6.61 14.78 9.98
C GLN A 131 5.95 14.25 8.71
N VAL A 132 4.65 14.49 8.57
CA VAL A 132 3.93 14.18 7.32
C VAL A 132 4.53 15.02 6.21
N THR A 133 4.89 14.36 5.12
CA THR A 133 5.52 14.97 3.95
C THR A 133 4.55 15.79 3.12
N ALA A 134 5.08 16.64 2.24
CA ALA A 134 4.27 17.17 1.15
C ALA A 134 3.86 16.03 0.21
N LEU A 135 2.57 15.97 -0.14
CA LEU A 135 2.05 14.90 -0.98
C LEU A 135 2.47 15.08 -2.45
N ALA A 136 3.12 14.07 -3.03
CA ALA A 136 3.41 14.04 -4.46
C ALA A 136 2.12 13.84 -5.28
N ASN A 137 2.07 14.46 -6.47
CA ASN A 137 0.94 14.30 -7.37
C ASN A 137 1.01 12.95 -8.09
N PHE A 138 0.47 11.91 -7.47
CA PHE A 138 0.36 10.57 -8.05
C PHE A 138 -0.71 10.42 -9.14
N GLY A 139 -1.40 11.50 -9.51
CA GLY A 139 -2.48 11.46 -10.49
C GLY A 139 -3.61 10.54 -10.05
N THR A 140 -3.73 9.35 -10.67
CA THR A 140 -4.70 8.34 -10.27
C THR A 140 -4.02 6.98 -10.17
N ILE A 141 -4.16 6.35 -9.00
CA ILE A 141 -3.78 4.96 -8.78
C ILE A 141 -5.05 4.13 -8.78
N THR A 142 -5.02 3.00 -9.48
CA THR A 142 -6.11 2.02 -9.48
C THR A 142 -5.61 0.76 -8.81
N PHE A 143 -6.24 0.39 -7.69
CA PHE A 143 -6.14 -0.95 -7.16
C PHE A 143 -7.04 -1.87 -7.98
N THR A 144 -6.52 -3.05 -8.30
CA THR A 144 -7.22 -4.14 -8.98
C THR A 144 -6.89 -5.45 -8.30
N ASP A 145 -7.69 -6.49 -8.53
CA ASP A 145 -7.48 -7.82 -7.93
C ASP A 145 -7.37 -7.74 -6.40
N ALA A 146 -8.12 -6.83 -5.77
CA ALA A 146 -8.05 -6.59 -4.33
C ALA A 146 -8.92 -7.59 -3.57
N HIS A 147 -8.27 -8.50 -2.84
CA HIS A 147 -8.93 -9.55 -2.08
C HIS A 147 -8.33 -9.72 -0.68
N ALA A 148 -9.18 -10.11 0.27
CA ALA A 148 -8.76 -10.52 1.60
C ALA A 148 -9.05 -12.01 1.82
N LYS A 149 -8.27 -12.62 2.71
CA LYS A 149 -8.56 -13.91 3.31
C LYS A 149 -8.89 -13.70 4.79
N ILE A 150 -10.12 -14.00 5.18
CA ILE A 150 -10.61 -13.91 6.55
C ILE A 150 -11.00 -15.32 6.99
N GLY A 151 -10.26 -15.87 7.97
CA GLY A 151 -10.33 -17.30 8.28
C GLY A 151 -10.01 -18.13 7.03
N ASP A 152 -10.93 -19.02 6.64
CA ASP A 152 -10.81 -19.83 5.41
C ASP A 152 -11.49 -19.17 4.19
N THR A 153 -12.16 -18.05 4.37
CA THR A 153 -12.91 -17.38 3.30
C THR A 153 -12.00 -16.41 2.55
N VAL A 154 -11.85 -16.63 1.24
CA VAL A 154 -11.22 -15.68 0.33
C VAL A 154 -12.31 -14.94 -0.43
N GLY A 155 -12.21 -13.61 -0.51
CA GLY A 155 -13.20 -12.81 -1.23
C GLY A 155 -12.68 -11.43 -1.61
N ASN A 156 -13.39 -10.79 -2.54
CA ASN A 156 -13.16 -9.41 -2.96
C ASN A 156 -13.52 -8.46 -1.81
N ILE A 157 -13.11 -7.20 -1.89
CA ILE A 157 -13.45 -6.19 -0.88
C ILE A 157 -14.96 -6.17 -0.59
N SER A 158 -15.79 -6.23 -1.64
CA SER A 158 -17.25 -6.22 -1.53
C SER A 158 -17.87 -7.45 -0.84
N SER A 159 -17.10 -8.52 -0.64
CA SER A 159 -17.56 -9.73 0.06
C SER A 159 -17.50 -9.59 1.59
N PHE A 160 -16.90 -8.50 2.09
CA PHE A 160 -16.70 -8.25 3.50
C PHE A 160 -17.25 -6.87 3.91
N LEU A 161 -17.28 -6.59 5.21
CA LEU A 161 -17.48 -5.22 5.68
C LEU A 161 -16.23 -4.41 5.35
N TYR A 162 -16.41 -3.31 4.63
CA TYR A 162 -15.34 -2.39 4.29
C TYR A 162 -15.75 -0.95 4.59
N SER A 163 -14.75 -0.09 4.75
CA SER A 163 -14.94 1.35 4.88
C SER A 163 -13.86 2.05 4.07
N GLN A 164 -14.17 3.28 3.63
CA GLN A 164 -13.20 4.13 2.95
C GLN A 164 -12.59 5.09 3.96
N VAL A 165 -11.28 5.27 3.87
CA VAL A 165 -10.56 6.36 4.54
C VAL A 165 -10.09 7.33 3.47
N ILE A 166 -10.10 8.62 3.82
CA ILE A 166 -9.78 9.70 2.88
C ILE A 166 -8.58 10.45 3.44
N MET A 167 -7.59 10.70 2.60
CA MET A 167 -6.43 11.50 2.96
C MET A 167 -6.86 12.96 3.12
N ALA A 168 -6.60 13.52 4.30
CA ALA A 168 -6.89 14.90 4.65
C ALA A 168 -5.61 15.61 5.10
N GLY A 169 -5.43 16.83 4.61
CA GLY A 169 -4.39 17.76 5.03
C GLY A 169 -4.89 18.73 6.09
N ASP A 170 -4.23 19.88 6.18
CA ASP A 170 -4.55 20.91 7.15
C ASP A 170 -6.02 21.34 7.09
N LEU A 171 -6.61 21.58 8.25
CA LEU A 171 -8.00 22.02 8.42
C LEU A 171 -9.04 21.08 7.79
N GLY A 172 -8.67 19.81 7.51
CA GLY A 172 -9.55 18.81 6.93
C GLY A 172 -9.68 18.91 5.40
N ALA A 173 -8.80 19.64 4.74
CA ALA A 173 -8.79 19.72 3.28
C ALA A 173 -8.51 18.32 2.68
N GLN A 174 -9.42 17.82 1.85
CA GLN A 174 -9.24 16.53 1.20
C GLN A 174 -8.12 16.59 0.16
N LEU A 175 -7.10 15.74 0.31
CA LEU A 175 -5.95 15.68 -0.59
C LEU A 175 -6.09 14.61 -1.69
N ALA A 176 -6.97 13.64 -1.48
CA ALA A 176 -7.26 12.60 -2.45
C ALA A 176 -8.74 12.19 -2.41
N SER A 177 -9.31 11.78 -3.54
CA SER A 177 -10.64 11.16 -3.61
C SER A 177 -10.54 9.65 -3.81
N VAL A 178 -11.43 8.89 -3.18
CA VAL A 178 -11.57 7.43 -3.36
C VAL A 178 -12.87 7.16 -4.10
N SER A 179 -12.81 6.39 -5.19
CA SER A 179 -14.03 5.99 -5.91
C SER A 179 -14.83 4.93 -5.14
N PRO A 180 -16.11 4.72 -5.44
CA PRO A 180 -16.77 3.46 -5.13
C PRO A 180 -15.99 2.26 -5.69
N LEU A 181 -16.22 1.07 -5.14
CA LEU A 181 -15.75 -0.16 -5.76
C LEU A 181 -16.38 -0.31 -7.15
N SER A 182 -15.60 -0.85 -8.08
CA SER A 182 -16.07 -1.23 -9.40
C SER A 182 -17.05 -2.42 -9.29
N ALA A 183 -17.71 -2.76 -10.41
CA ALA A 183 -18.69 -3.86 -10.43
C ALA A 183 -18.09 -5.24 -10.08
N ASP A 184 -16.77 -5.40 -10.23
CA ASP A 184 -16.05 -6.59 -9.78
C ASP A 184 -15.93 -6.69 -8.26
N GLY A 185 -16.18 -5.60 -7.52
CA GLY A 185 -16.01 -5.54 -6.07
C GLY A 185 -14.57 -5.63 -5.58
N ALA A 186 -13.59 -5.61 -6.49
CA ALA A 186 -12.16 -5.84 -6.26
C ALA A 186 -11.27 -4.70 -6.78
N SER A 187 -11.87 -3.68 -7.41
CA SER A 187 -11.13 -2.55 -7.98
C SER A 187 -11.67 -1.20 -7.51
N PHE A 188 -10.80 -0.22 -7.30
CA PHE A 188 -11.17 1.17 -7.01
C PHE A 188 -10.02 2.13 -7.34
N ASN A 189 -10.35 3.41 -7.50
CA ASN A 189 -9.39 4.47 -7.79
C ASN A 189 -9.13 5.34 -6.55
N VAL A 190 -7.88 5.75 -6.39
CA VAL A 190 -7.48 6.87 -5.55
C VAL A 190 -6.91 7.95 -6.45
N THR A 191 -7.46 9.17 -6.39
CA THR A 191 -7.09 10.29 -7.26
C THR A 191 -6.58 11.46 -6.43
N TYR A 192 -5.39 11.95 -6.74
CA TYR A 192 -4.83 13.15 -6.15
C TYR A 192 -5.73 14.35 -6.45
N LEU A 193 -6.02 15.14 -5.43
CA LEU A 193 -6.71 16.41 -5.56
C LEU A 193 -5.68 17.53 -5.43
N LYS A 194 -5.60 18.37 -6.45
CA LYS A 194 -4.75 19.56 -6.40
C LYS A 194 -5.18 20.44 -5.23
N SER A 195 -4.26 20.71 -4.32
CA SER A 195 -4.46 21.71 -3.27
C SER A 195 -4.71 23.06 -3.94
N SER A 196 -5.88 23.65 -3.67
CA SER A 196 -6.27 24.99 -4.12
C SER A 196 -5.44 26.08 -3.45
#